data_AF-A0A7V7N1P2-F1
#
_entry.id   AF-A0A7V7N1P2-F1
#
_cell.length_a   1.000
_cell.length_b   1.000
_cell.length_c   1.000
_cell.angle_alpha   90.00
_cell.angle_beta   90.00
_cell.angle_gamma   90.00
#
_symmetry.space_group_name_H-M   'P 1'
#
loop_
_entity.id
_entity.type
_entity.pdbx_description
1 polymer ?
#
loop_
_entity_poly.entity_id
_entity_poly.type
_entity_poly.pdbx_seq_one_letter_code
_entity_poly.pdbx_strand_id
1 'polypeptide(L)'
;MKLYIKTFTTAFTVPPGLMALGFAFSFNATAGNLTIPNSFTPNTPALAAEVNQNFSAVKTEVDDNDTRLDVLEALVITMQNTINNQQAAITQLQSDLAAVENNTVLDLDGLLKLSTINGYDTAEFTAVNVQVNSGSGYTNGPVNGLGNLTIGYNETHINAFEFCSDPLYDNFSDCYTNGEIWDSNVRRGSHNLIIGYRNSYDDYGSLVAGANNIVNEAFTSITGGSANIASGKLSNISGGTGHIASGLTSSISGGYSNTASGDYSSVSGGSTNIASGQASSVSGGIYNNVIGSNTSISGGQYNIADGQSSSVSGGYNNRANGTVSSISGGAVNVASGLNASVTGGDGNTASGDNSSISGGHQNNAIGEHTSVSGGFDNTASGNATSVSGGTSNTAAGQSTTVSGGVYNTASGHNTSISGGSANIADGQSTSISGGESNSANGSFSSVSGGLSRTASGQHDWAAGSLFEDQ
;
A
#
# COMPACT_ATOMS: atom_id res chain seq x y z
N MET A 1 -15.88 65.22 84.10
CA MET A 1 -15.71 65.49 82.66
C MET A 1 -16.45 64.39 81.91
N LYS A 2 -17.63 64.67 81.32
CA LYS A 2 -18.38 63.66 80.56
C LYS A 2 -17.90 63.68 79.11
N LEU A 3 -17.14 62.67 78.69
CA LEU A 3 -16.74 62.48 77.31
C LEU A 3 -17.71 61.48 76.68
N TYR A 4 -18.54 61.92 75.74
CA TYR A 4 -19.40 61.06 74.93
C TYR A 4 -18.64 60.65 73.66
N ILE A 5 -18.52 59.34 73.41
CA ILE A 5 -18.05 58.83 72.11
C ILE A 5 -19.19 58.04 71.46
N LYS A 6 -19.54 58.47 70.23
CA LYS A 6 -20.60 57.95 69.36
C LYS A 6 -20.31 56.52 68.90
N THR A 7 -21.34 55.68 68.92
CA THR A 7 -21.40 54.35 68.30
C THR A 7 -21.34 54.48 66.77
N PHE A 8 -20.44 53.74 66.12
CA PHE A 8 -20.45 53.50 64.67
C PHE A 8 -20.74 52.03 64.41
N THR A 9 -21.92 51.76 63.84
CA THR A 9 -22.30 50.46 63.27
C THR A 9 -22.46 50.66 61.77
N THR A 10 -21.57 50.08 60.97
CA THR A 10 -21.72 50.04 59.51
C THR A 10 -21.80 48.59 59.06
N ALA A 11 -22.99 48.16 58.62
CA ALA A 11 -23.19 46.91 57.92
C ALA A 11 -22.90 47.13 56.42
N PHE A 12 -21.98 46.36 55.84
CA PHE A 12 -21.65 46.39 54.42
C PHE A 12 -22.24 45.14 53.75
N THR A 13 -23.23 45.30 52.89
CA THR A 13 -23.86 44.21 52.12
C THR A 13 -23.12 43.98 50.80
N VAL A 14 -22.64 42.75 50.56
CA VAL A 14 -21.90 42.36 49.34
C VAL A 14 -22.82 41.61 48.35
N PRO A 15 -22.70 41.81 47.01
CA PRO A 15 -23.57 41.19 46.00
C PRO A 15 -23.38 39.66 45.83
N PRO A 16 -24.31 38.96 45.13
CA PRO A 16 -24.55 37.51 45.28
C PRO A 16 -23.51 36.52 44.72
N GLY A 17 -22.36 36.97 44.21
CA GLY A 17 -21.40 36.09 43.52
C GLY A 17 -20.35 35.40 44.39
N LEU A 18 -20.28 35.73 45.69
CA LEU A 18 -19.18 35.33 46.59
C LEU A 18 -19.70 34.54 47.83
N MET A 19 -20.64 33.61 47.63
CA MET A 19 -21.35 32.87 48.69
C MET A 19 -20.51 31.78 49.42
N ALA A 20 -19.18 31.89 49.51
CA ALA A 20 -18.38 30.96 50.32
C ALA A 20 -17.90 31.54 51.67
N LEU A 21 -18.12 32.83 51.92
CA LEU A 21 -17.63 33.51 53.12
C LEU A 21 -18.75 34.37 53.72
N GLY A 22 -19.78 33.73 54.24
CA GLY A 22 -20.81 34.40 55.03
C GLY A 22 -20.20 34.97 56.31
N PHE A 23 -19.95 36.27 56.34
CA PHE A 23 -19.41 36.96 57.49
C PHE A 23 -20.53 37.54 58.35
N ALA A 24 -20.76 36.94 59.52
CA ALA A 24 -21.48 37.57 60.61
C ALA A 24 -20.46 38.00 61.67
N PHE A 25 -20.03 39.26 61.64
CA PHE A 25 -19.22 39.84 62.72
C PHE A 25 -20.17 40.51 63.71
N SER A 26 -20.41 39.88 64.87
CA SER A 26 -21.05 40.51 66.01
C SER A 26 -20.09 40.47 67.20
N PHE A 27 -19.41 41.57 67.47
CA PHE A 27 -18.56 41.71 68.66
C PHE A 27 -18.86 43.05 69.34
N ASN A 28 -19.25 42.99 70.62
CA ASN A 28 -19.47 44.17 71.45
C ASN A 28 -18.21 44.40 72.29
N ALA A 29 -17.40 45.38 71.90
CA ALA A 29 -16.25 45.88 72.66
C ALA A 29 -16.62 47.24 73.29
N THR A 30 -17.58 47.24 74.21
CA THR A 30 -18.03 48.45 74.91
C THR A 30 -17.41 48.50 76.31
N ALA A 31 -16.64 49.55 76.61
CA ALA A 31 -16.11 49.76 77.96
C ALA A 31 -17.18 50.30 78.92
N GLY A 32 -17.04 49.95 80.19
CA GLY A 32 -17.75 50.56 81.32
C GLY A 32 -17.47 52.07 81.46
N ASN A 33 -18.24 52.72 82.33
CA ASN A 33 -17.99 54.12 82.71
C ASN A 33 -17.36 54.16 84.11
N LEU A 34 -16.14 54.70 84.20
CA LEU A 34 -15.45 54.87 85.48
C LEU A 34 -16.21 55.81 86.43
N THR A 35 -16.65 55.26 87.56
CA THR A 35 -17.31 55.99 88.64
C THR A 35 -16.48 55.87 89.91
N ILE A 36 -15.94 56.99 90.40
CA ILE A 36 -15.14 57.03 91.63
C ILE A 36 -16.07 57.28 92.83
N PRO A 37 -16.19 56.36 93.79
CA PRO A 37 -17.20 56.43 94.86
C PRO A 37 -16.92 57.50 95.92
N ASN A 38 -15.65 57.89 96.15
CA ASN A 38 -15.26 58.80 97.23
C ASN A 38 -14.42 59.98 96.73
N SER A 39 -14.60 61.17 97.31
CA SER A 39 -13.81 62.38 97.00
C SER A 39 -13.06 62.87 98.24
N PHE A 40 -11.77 63.20 98.11
CA PHE A 40 -10.95 63.64 99.24
C PHE A 40 -10.67 65.14 99.19
N THR A 41 -10.75 65.79 100.34
CA THR A 41 -10.34 67.19 100.54
C THR A 41 -8.91 67.27 101.08
N PRO A 42 -8.08 68.22 100.63
CA PRO A 42 -6.71 68.36 101.15
C PRO A 42 -6.68 68.57 102.67
N ASN A 43 -5.67 68.00 103.34
CA ASN A 43 -5.41 68.11 104.79
C ASN A 43 -6.43 67.44 105.73
N THR A 44 -7.37 66.64 105.23
CA THR A 44 -8.22 65.75 106.05
C THR A 44 -7.77 64.30 105.93
N PRO A 45 -7.58 63.56 107.04
CA PRO A 45 -7.22 62.13 106.99
C PRO A 45 -8.30 61.34 106.23
N ALA A 46 -7.90 60.65 105.15
CA ALA A 46 -8.78 59.76 104.41
C ALA A 46 -8.85 58.39 105.10
N LEU A 47 -10.03 57.76 105.16
CA LEU A 47 -10.12 56.38 105.62
C LEU A 47 -9.50 55.46 104.57
N ALA A 48 -8.62 54.56 105.00
CA ALA A 48 -8.00 53.58 104.12
C ALA A 48 -9.03 52.77 103.31
N ALA A 49 -10.20 52.48 103.89
CA ALA A 49 -11.30 51.79 103.21
C ALA A 49 -11.88 52.59 102.01
N GLU A 50 -12.03 53.91 102.13
CA GLU A 50 -12.56 54.77 101.06
C GLU A 50 -11.57 54.93 99.91
N VAL A 51 -10.28 55.05 100.25
CA VAL A 51 -9.17 55.07 99.28
C VAL A 51 -9.11 53.73 98.54
N ASN A 52 -9.22 52.61 99.26
CA ASN A 52 -9.25 51.28 98.68
C ASN A 52 -10.48 51.06 97.78
N GLN A 53 -11.65 51.63 98.11
CA GLN A 53 -12.83 51.57 97.25
C GLN A 53 -12.63 52.34 95.93
N ASN A 54 -11.98 53.52 95.97
CA ASN A 54 -11.61 54.26 94.76
C ASN A 54 -10.61 53.48 93.89
N PHE A 55 -9.59 52.89 94.50
CA PHE A 55 -8.64 52.02 93.79
C PHE A 55 -9.32 50.77 93.22
N SER A 56 -10.30 50.19 93.92
CA SER A 56 -11.06 49.05 93.43
C SER A 56 -11.89 49.41 92.20
N ALA A 57 -12.56 50.57 92.20
CA ALA A 57 -13.33 51.06 91.05
C ALA A 57 -12.44 51.33 89.82
N VAL A 58 -11.26 51.94 90.02
CA VAL A 58 -10.27 52.11 88.95
C VAL A 58 -9.77 50.76 88.43
N LYS A 59 -9.48 49.82 89.34
CA LYS A 59 -9.02 48.48 88.96
C LYS A 59 -10.06 47.76 88.08
N THR A 60 -11.34 47.79 88.46
CA THR A 60 -12.41 47.15 87.68
C THR A 60 -12.49 47.67 86.24
N GLU A 61 -12.37 48.98 86.05
CA GLU A 61 -12.44 49.58 84.70
C GLU A 61 -11.14 49.41 83.90
N VAL A 62 -9.99 49.31 84.59
CA VAL A 62 -8.73 48.93 83.95
C VAL A 62 -8.79 47.47 83.49
N ASP A 63 -9.30 46.56 84.32
CA ASP A 63 -9.50 45.14 83.97
C ASP A 63 -10.51 44.99 82.81
N ASP A 64 -11.56 45.81 82.74
CA ASP A 64 -12.52 45.84 81.63
C ASP A 64 -11.88 46.32 80.31
N ASN A 65 -11.04 47.36 80.37
CA ASN A 65 -10.29 47.82 79.21
C ASN A 65 -9.23 46.79 78.75
N ASP A 66 -8.59 46.09 79.69
CA ASP A 66 -7.65 45.00 79.41
C ASP A 66 -8.35 43.85 78.67
N THR A 67 -9.51 43.42 79.19
CA THR A 67 -10.36 42.40 78.55
C THR A 67 -10.78 42.81 77.13
N ARG A 68 -11.04 44.10 76.90
CA ARG A 68 -11.38 44.62 75.57
C ARG A 68 -10.18 44.66 74.62
N LEU A 69 -9.00 45.00 75.14
CA LEU A 69 -7.75 44.95 74.36
C LEU A 69 -7.51 43.51 73.90
N ASP A 70 -7.66 42.51 74.77
CA ASP A 70 -7.56 41.09 74.41
C ASP A 70 -8.52 40.71 73.26
N VAL A 71 -9.78 41.16 73.34
CA VAL A 71 -10.79 40.91 72.28
C VAL A 71 -10.41 41.59 70.96
N LEU A 72 -9.92 42.83 71.01
CA LEU A 72 -9.50 43.57 69.82
C LEU A 72 -8.24 42.96 69.19
N GLU A 73 -7.27 42.52 69.99
CA GLU A 73 -6.06 41.84 69.53
C GLU A 73 -6.41 40.51 68.84
N ALA A 74 -7.32 39.73 69.43
CA ALA A 74 -7.83 38.50 68.81
C ALA A 74 -8.54 38.77 67.46
N LEU A 75 -9.27 39.88 67.35
CA LEU A 75 -9.93 40.30 66.10
C LEU A 75 -8.89 40.68 65.04
N VAL A 76 -7.85 41.44 65.40
CA VAL A 76 -6.77 41.83 64.48
C VAL A 76 -6.05 40.59 63.94
N ILE A 77 -5.76 39.61 64.79
CA ILE A 77 -5.17 38.32 64.37
C ILE A 77 -6.09 37.61 63.37
N THR A 78 -7.40 37.57 63.65
CA THR A 78 -8.38 36.93 62.78
C THR A 78 -8.49 37.64 61.42
N MET A 79 -8.49 38.97 61.39
CA MET A 79 -8.47 39.76 60.16
C MET A 79 -7.18 39.54 59.37
N GLN A 80 -6.02 39.52 60.04
CA GLN A 80 -4.74 39.29 59.40
C GLN A 80 -4.69 37.90 58.74
N ASN A 81 -5.19 36.87 59.41
CA ASN A 81 -5.31 35.53 58.84
C ASN A 81 -6.23 35.54 57.60
N THR A 82 -7.33 36.28 57.64
CA THR A 82 -8.25 36.41 56.50
C THR A 82 -7.59 37.10 55.31
N ILE A 83 -6.86 38.20 55.54
CA ILE A 83 -6.12 38.93 54.50
C ILE A 83 -5.05 38.02 53.90
N ASN A 84 -4.30 37.28 54.73
CA ASN A 84 -3.29 36.33 54.26
C ASN A 84 -3.90 35.23 53.39
N ASN A 85 -5.06 34.69 53.78
CA ASN A 85 -5.78 33.69 52.99
C ASN A 85 -6.29 34.25 51.65
N GLN A 86 -6.83 35.48 51.65
CA GLN A 86 -7.25 36.15 50.41
C GLN A 86 -6.06 36.45 49.48
N GLN A 87 -4.93 36.90 50.03
CA GLN A 87 -3.71 37.15 49.26
C GLN A 87 -3.17 35.86 48.63
N ALA A 88 -3.23 34.75 49.36
CA ALA A 88 -2.88 33.43 48.82
C ALA A 88 -3.80 33.03 47.66
N ALA A 89 -5.12 33.21 47.82
CA ALA A 89 -6.11 32.90 46.77
C ALA A 89 -5.92 33.78 45.51
N ILE A 90 -5.64 35.08 45.68
CA ILE A 90 -5.38 35.99 44.55
C ILE A 90 -4.11 35.59 43.81
N THR A 91 -3.04 35.27 44.55
CA THR A 91 -1.78 34.78 43.95
C THR A 91 -2.03 33.51 43.14
N GLN A 92 -2.87 32.61 43.64
CA GLN A 92 -3.25 31.39 42.90
C GLN A 92 -4.04 31.72 41.63
N LEU A 93 -5.07 32.56 41.70
CA LEU A 93 -5.85 32.97 40.53
C LEU A 93 -5.01 33.67 39.47
N GLN A 94 -4.02 34.46 39.87
CA GLN A 94 -3.06 35.07 38.95
C GLN A 94 -2.19 34.01 38.25
N SER A 95 -1.74 32.98 38.98
CA SER A 95 -1.03 31.85 38.40
C SER A 95 -1.90 31.06 37.43
N ASP A 96 -3.16 30.81 37.79
CA ASP A 96 -4.10 30.06 36.97
C ASP A 96 -4.44 30.83 35.68
N LEU A 97 -4.65 32.16 35.77
CA LEU A 97 -4.89 33.02 34.61
C LEU A 97 -3.69 33.01 33.66
N ALA A 98 -2.46 33.13 34.18
CA ALA A 98 -1.26 33.06 33.36
C ALA A 98 -1.12 31.69 32.66
N ALA A 99 -1.54 30.60 33.29
CA ALA A 99 -1.57 29.29 32.66
C ALA A 99 -2.60 29.20 31.51
N VAL A 100 -3.75 29.86 31.65
CA VAL A 100 -4.79 29.95 30.61
C VAL A 100 -4.33 30.84 29.45
N GLU A 101 -3.78 32.03 29.72
CA GLU A 101 -3.32 32.98 28.70
C GLU A 101 -2.17 32.42 27.84
N ASN A 102 -1.34 31.54 28.38
CA ASN A 102 -0.26 30.89 27.63
C ASN A 102 -0.68 29.59 26.93
N ASN A 103 -1.97 29.25 26.91
CA ASN A 103 -2.48 28.06 26.24
C ASN A 103 -2.80 28.35 24.77
N THR A 104 -2.01 27.78 23.87
CA THR A 104 -2.16 27.95 22.42
C THR A 104 -3.46 27.38 21.85
N VAL A 105 -4.21 26.58 22.60
CA VAL A 105 -5.55 26.10 22.17
C VAL A 105 -6.52 27.26 22.03
N LEU A 106 -6.36 28.34 22.79
CA LEU A 106 -7.19 29.54 22.66
C LEU A 106 -6.97 30.25 21.32
N ASP A 107 -5.79 30.11 20.71
CA ASP A 107 -5.50 30.66 19.38
C ASP A 107 -6.30 29.96 18.26
N LEU A 108 -6.94 28.81 18.55
CA LEU A 108 -7.83 28.13 17.61
C LEU A 108 -9.24 28.71 17.58
N ASP A 109 -9.57 29.68 18.44
CA ASP A 109 -10.90 30.33 18.41
C ASP A 109 -11.18 30.96 17.04
N GLY A 110 -12.37 30.70 16.52
CA GLY A 110 -12.75 31.04 15.14
C GLY A 110 -12.11 30.19 14.03
N LEU A 111 -11.05 29.42 14.31
CA LEU A 111 -10.37 28.53 13.34
C LEU A 111 -10.86 27.07 13.44
N LEU A 112 -11.12 26.56 14.63
CA LEU A 112 -11.70 25.24 14.88
C LEU A 112 -12.98 25.37 15.71
N LYS A 113 -14.09 24.87 15.20
CA LYS A 113 -15.38 24.85 15.91
C LYS A 113 -16.06 23.51 15.78
N LEU A 114 -16.82 23.11 16.80
CA LEU A 114 -17.75 21.99 16.72
C LEU A 114 -19.09 22.50 16.19
N SER A 115 -19.53 21.99 15.05
CA SER A 115 -20.79 22.38 14.40
C SER A 115 -21.62 21.15 14.05
N THR A 116 -22.94 21.29 14.02
CA THR A 116 -23.82 20.22 13.52
C THR A 116 -23.97 20.33 12.00
N ILE A 117 -23.29 19.46 11.26
CA ILE A 117 -23.37 19.39 9.79
C ILE A 117 -24.11 18.11 9.41
N ASN A 118 -25.17 18.22 8.60
CA ASN A 118 -26.03 17.09 8.21
C ASN A 118 -26.60 16.29 9.41
N GLY A 119 -26.81 16.94 10.56
CA GLY A 119 -27.32 16.29 11.78
C GLY A 119 -26.25 15.61 12.65
N TYR A 120 -24.96 15.75 12.33
CA TYR A 120 -23.86 15.15 13.08
C TYR A 120 -22.90 16.21 13.62
N ASP A 121 -22.42 16.03 14.83
CA ASP A 121 -21.35 16.84 15.41
C ASP A 121 -20.08 16.67 14.58
N THR A 122 -19.57 17.79 14.08
CA THR A 122 -18.48 17.85 13.10
C THR A 122 -17.46 18.90 13.55
N ALA A 123 -16.20 18.48 13.64
CA ALA A 123 -15.08 19.41 13.82
C ALA A 123 -14.82 20.12 12.49
N GLU A 124 -15.07 21.43 12.45
CA GLU A 124 -14.92 22.27 11.26
C GLU A 124 -13.69 23.16 11.41
N PHE A 125 -12.72 22.98 10.51
CA PHE A 125 -11.53 23.82 10.38
C PHE A 125 -11.79 24.88 9.31
N THR A 126 -11.71 26.16 9.68
CA THR A 126 -11.93 27.31 8.77
C THR A 126 -10.67 28.13 8.63
N ALA A 127 -10.24 28.39 7.38
CA ALA A 127 -9.05 29.20 7.07
C ALA A 127 -7.75 28.72 7.75
N VAL A 128 -7.64 27.42 8.06
CA VAL A 128 -6.46 26.79 8.67
C VAL A 128 -6.20 25.42 8.03
N ASN A 129 -4.94 25.01 7.92
CA ASN A 129 -4.55 23.67 7.49
C ASN A 129 -4.44 22.73 8.71
N VAL A 130 -4.74 21.45 8.51
CA VAL A 130 -4.50 20.42 9.52
C VAL A 130 -3.20 19.69 9.20
N GLN A 131 -2.27 19.67 10.17
CA GLN A 131 -1.02 18.92 10.07
C GLN A 131 -0.96 17.87 11.18
N VAL A 132 -0.75 16.61 10.80
CA VAL A 132 -0.50 15.51 11.74
C VAL A 132 0.98 15.15 11.66
N ASN A 133 1.74 15.40 12.73
CA ASN A 133 3.19 15.21 12.76
C ASN A 133 3.53 13.97 13.61
N SER A 134 4.51 13.17 13.17
CA SER A 134 5.05 12.06 13.95
C SER A 134 5.96 12.49 15.10
N GLY A 135 6.43 13.74 15.08
CA GLY A 135 7.44 14.26 15.99
C GLY A 135 8.88 13.93 15.59
N SER A 136 9.11 13.23 14.47
CA SER A 136 10.45 12.87 13.99
C SER A 136 11.20 14.02 13.32
N GLY A 137 10.50 15.10 12.94
CA GLY A 137 11.07 16.28 12.30
C GLY A 137 11.25 16.19 10.78
N TYR A 138 11.09 15.00 10.17
CA TYR A 138 11.23 14.77 8.73
C TYR A 138 10.25 13.70 8.23
N THR A 139 9.79 13.81 6.99
CA THR A 139 8.89 12.81 6.36
C THR A 139 9.52 11.42 6.30
N ASN A 140 10.81 11.33 5.99
CA ASN A 140 11.60 10.10 5.95
C ASN A 140 12.42 9.87 7.24
N GLY A 141 11.98 10.44 8.37
CA GLY A 141 12.58 10.19 9.67
C GLY A 141 12.24 8.78 10.20
N PRO A 142 12.80 8.40 11.35
CA PRO A 142 12.47 7.12 11.98
C PRO A 142 10.96 6.95 12.19
N VAL A 143 10.42 5.83 11.73
CA VAL A 143 9.01 5.48 11.88
C VAL A 143 8.71 5.14 13.35
N ASN A 144 7.61 5.65 13.89
CA ASN A 144 7.28 5.55 15.32
C ASN A 144 5.77 5.32 15.62
N GLY A 145 4.97 5.03 14.59
CA GLY A 145 3.53 4.79 14.68
C GLY A 145 2.68 6.06 14.80
N LEU A 146 3.31 7.23 14.92
CA LEU A 146 2.64 8.53 15.05
C LEU A 146 2.61 9.28 13.72
N GLY A 147 1.86 10.38 13.66
CA GLY A 147 1.76 11.18 12.44
C GLY A 147 0.78 10.64 11.39
N ASN A 148 -0.07 9.67 11.76
CA ASN A 148 -1.02 9.03 10.87
C ASN A 148 -2.45 9.60 11.05
N LEU A 149 -3.22 9.69 9.98
CA LEU A 149 -4.66 9.97 10.02
C LEU A 149 -5.44 8.65 9.86
N THR A 150 -6.17 8.23 10.90
CA THR A 150 -6.98 7.01 10.86
C THR A 150 -8.46 7.35 10.84
N ILE A 151 -9.19 6.81 9.86
CA ILE A 151 -10.64 6.89 9.73
C ILE A 151 -11.22 5.50 10.01
N GLY A 152 -11.97 5.39 11.11
CA GLY A 152 -12.39 4.11 11.68
C GLY A 152 -11.47 3.68 12.82
N TYR A 153 -11.52 2.41 13.22
CA TYR A 153 -10.77 1.92 14.39
C TYR A 153 -9.46 1.22 14.04
N ASN A 154 -9.27 0.84 12.77
CA ASN A 154 -8.19 -0.04 12.34
C ASN A 154 -7.97 -1.19 13.35
N GLU A 155 -8.99 -2.01 13.59
CA GLU A 155 -9.01 -3.00 14.66
C GLU A 155 -7.78 -3.93 14.60
N THR A 156 -7.32 -4.44 15.75
CA THR A 156 -6.24 -5.43 15.76
C THR A 156 -6.74 -6.76 15.17
N HIS A 157 -5.89 -7.41 14.40
CA HIS A 157 -6.18 -8.71 13.83
C HIS A 157 -5.78 -9.81 14.80
N ILE A 158 -6.73 -10.64 15.19
CA ILE A 158 -6.51 -11.85 15.98
C ILE A 158 -6.49 -13.01 14.97
N ASN A 159 -5.40 -13.79 14.91
CA ASN A 159 -5.18 -14.88 13.93
C ASN A 159 -5.03 -14.43 12.45
N ALA A 160 -4.26 -13.37 12.18
CA ALA A 160 -3.98 -12.94 10.80
C ALA A 160 -2.79 -13.68 10.19
N PHE A 161 -2.64 -13.50 8.88
CA PHE A 161 -1.37 -13.72 8.20
C PHE A 161 -0.31 -12.79 8.80
N GLU A 162 0.75 -13.37 9.35
CA GLU A 162 1.92 -12.63 9.84
C GLU A 162 2.85 -12.37 8.66
N PHE A 163 3.51 -11.22 8.68
CA PHE A 163 4.44 -10.81 7.65
C PHE A 163 5.64 -10.11 8.29
N CYS A 164 6.73 -9.99 7.53
CA CYS A 164 7.90 -9.25 7.97
C CYS A 164 7.70 -7.74 7.76
N SER A 165 8.13 -6.93 8.72
CA SER A 165 8.24 -5.48 8.54
C SER A 165 8.99 -5.11 7.27
N ASP A 166 10.14 -5.74 7.04
CA ASP A 166 10.91 -5.57 5.81
C ASP A 166 10.43 -6.56 4.73
N PRO A 167 9.92 -6.08 3.59
CA PRO A 167 9.44 -6.95 2.52
C PRO A 167 10.52 -7.76 1.80
N LEU A 168 11.81 -7.51 2.07
CA LEU A 168 12.90 -8.34 1.57
C LEU A 168 12.88 -9.77 2.14
N TYR A 169 12.16 -10.01 3.23
CA TYR A 169 12.09 -11.32 3.90
C TYR A 169 10.66 -11.88 3.90
N ASP A 170 10.50 -13.09 3.34
CA ASP A 170 9.19 -13.76 3.20
C ASP A 170 8.91 -14.82 4.27
N ASN A 171 9.86 -15.04 5.19
CA ASN A 171 9.76 -16.05 6.22
C ASN A 171 10.24 -15.54 7.59
N PHE A 172 9.68 -16.15 8.64
CA PHE A 172 9.95 -15.80 10.04
C PHE A 172 11.43 -15.82 10.39
N SER A 173 12.16 -16.83 9.94
CA SER A 173 13.57 -17.02 10.32
C SER A 173 14.43 -15.88 9.82
N ASP A 174 14.30 -15.55 8.54
CA ASP A 174 15.09 -14.49 7.92
C ASP A 174 14.68 -13.11 8.47
N CYS A 175 13.38 -12.86 8.60
CA CYS A 175 12.87 -11.64 9.22
C CYS A 175 13.48 -11.41 10.61
N TYR A 176 13.32 -12.39 11.50
CA TYR A 176 13.78 -12.29 12.88
C TYR A 176 15.30 -12.19 13.00
N THR A 177 16.04 -12.95 12.18
CA THR A 177 17.51 -12.94 12.21
C THR A 177 18.09 -11.60 11.77
N ASN A 178 17.41 -10.89 10.87
CA ASN A 178 17.81 -9.55 10.44
C ASN A 178 17.30 -8.43 11.38
N GLY A 179 16.68 -8.77 12.51
CA GLY A 179 16.21 -7.80 13.50
C GLY A 179 14.87 -7.15 13.16
N GLU A 180 14.15 -7.72 12.20
CA GLU A 180 12.85 -7.26 11.76
C GLU A 180 11.72 -7.87 12.58
N ILE A 181 10.53 -7.27 12.48
CA ILE A 181 9.34 -7.67 13.22
C ILE A 181 8.49 -8.58 12.34
N TRP A 182 8.25 -9.79 12.82
CA TRP A 182 7.28 -10.70 12.26
C TRP A 182 5.99 -10.64 13.07
N ASP A 183 4.99 -9.90 12.58
CA ASP A 183 3.71 -9.70 13.26
C ASP A 183 2.59 -9.53 12.22
N SER A 184 1.35 -9.74 12.64
CA SER A 184 0.15 -9.48 11.86
C SER A 184 -0.32 -8.02 11.91
N ASN A 185 0.15 -7.24 12.89
CA ASN A 185 -0.30 -5.88 13.20
C ASN A 185 0.86 -4.87 13.24
N VAL A 186 1.81 -4.96 12.31
CA VAL A 186 2.90 -3.98 12.22
C VAL A 186 2.31 -2.60 11.85
N ARG A 187 2.45 -1.63 12.76
CA ARG A 187 1.86 -0.27 12.65
C ARG A 187 2.86 0.82 13.03
N ARG A 188 4.12 0.65 12.65
CA ARG A 188 5.17 1.61 12.99
C ARG A 188 5.22 2.76 12.01
N GLY A 189 4.58 2.65 10.85
CA GLY A 189 4.61 3.68 9.82
C GLY A 189 4.14 5.05 10.30
N SER A 190 4.48 6.10 9.55
CA SER A 190 4.13 7.50 9.86
C SER A 190 3.60 8.23 8.62
N HIS A 191 2.88 9.35 8.77
CA HIS A 191 2.38 10.13 7.64
C HIS A 191 1.44 9.36 6.69
N ASN A 192 0.75 8.34 7.20
CA ASN A 192 -0.16 7.51 6.41
C ASN A 192 -1.62 7.94 6.59
N LEU A 193 -2.45 7.67 5.57
CA LEU A 193 -3.90 7.71 5.66
C LEU A 193 -4.45 6.28 5.72
N ILE A 194 -5.11 5.95 6.83
CA ILE A 194 -5.62 4.62 7.12
C ILE A 194 -7.14 4.65 7.16
N ILE A 195 -7.78 3.76 6.41
CA ILE A 195 -9.24 3.66 6.33
C ILE A 195 -9.67 2.19 6.42
N GLY A 196 -10.61 1.89 7.31
CA GLY A 196 -11.12 0.52 7.48
C GLY A 196 -10.46 -0.22 8.63
N TYR A 197 -10.29 -1.54 8.49
CA TYR A 197 -9.95 -2.42 9.60
C TYR A 197 -8.77 -3.35 9.32
N ARG A 198 -7.96 -3.60 10.36
CA ARG A 198 -6.84 -4.57 10.36
C ARG A 198 -5.78 -4.34 9.29
N ASN A 199 -5.60 -3.10 8.87
CA ASN A 199 -4.52 -2.72 7.98
C ASN A 199 -3.22 -2.56 8.77
N SER A 200 -2.13 -2.96 8.13
CA SER A 200 -0.77 -2.86 8.66
C SER A 200 0.06 -1.96 7.75
N TYR A 201 0.89 -1.13 8.37
CA TYR A 201 1.64 -0.08 7.70
C TYR A 201 2.99 0.13 8.40
N ASP A 202 4.06 0.08 7.63
CA ASP A 202 5.41 0.04 8.19
C ASP A 202 6.43 0.93 7.49
N ASP A 203 5.94 1.98 6.85
CA ASP A 203 6.78 3.03 6.27
C ASP A 203 6.01 4.37 6.27
N TYR A 204 6.35 5.30 5.38
CA TYR A 204 5.71 6.61 5.32
C TYR A 204 5.05 6.97 3.98
N GLY A 205 4.06 7.85 4.09
CA GLY A 205 3.41 8.49 2.94
C GLY A 205 2.46 7.57 2.19
N SER A 206 1.94 6.53 2.85
CA SER A 206 1.06 5.55 2.24
C SER A 206 -0.42 5.85 2.43
N LEU A 207 -1.22 5.43 1.46
CA LEU A 207 -2.66 5.28 1.59
C LEU A 207 -2.97 3.80 1.80
N VAL A 208 -3.71 3.44 2.84
CA VAL A 208 -4.18 2.07 3.03
C VAL A 208 -5.65 2.07 3.44
N ALA A 209 -6.48 1.59 2.52
CA ALA A 209 -7.92 1.50 2.69
C ALA A 209 -8.40 0.07 2.50
N GLY A 210 -9.45 -0.34 3.21
CA GLY A 210 -10.05 -1.67 3.12
C GLY A 210 -9.75 -2.54 4.33
N ALA A 211 -9.55 -3.83 4.10
CA ALA A 211 -9.49 -4.83 5.16
C ALA A 211 -8.26 -5.74 5.05
N ASN A 212 -7.46 -5.83 6.11
CA ASN A 212 -6.29 -6.74 6.14
C ASN A 212 -5.25 -6.42 5.04
N ASN A 213 -5.10 -5.15 4.67
CA ASN A 213 -4.11 -4.74 3.68
C ASN A 213 -2.78 -4.37 4.36
N ILE A 214 -1.67 -4.65 3.68
CA ILE A 214 -0.31 -4.42 4.17
C ILE A 214 0.39 -3.44 3.23
N VAL A 215 0.95 -2.38 3.79
CA VAL A 215 1.83 -1.43 3.10
C VAL A 215 3.14 -1.30 3.88
N ASN A 216 4.26 -1.75 3.35
CA ASN A 216 5.53 -1.75 4.09
C ASN A 216 6.71 -1.17 3.30
N GLU A 217 6.40 -0.28 2.36
CA GLU A 217 7.37 0.52 1.62
C GLU A 217 6.86 1.95 1.43
N ALA A 218 7.79 2.87 1.21
CA ALA A 218 7.51 4.28 1.09
C ALA A 218 6.60 4.60 -0.12
N PHE A 219 5.66 5.53 0.11
CA PHE A 219 4.77 6.08 -0.91
C PHE A 219 3.90 5.03 -1.62
N THR A 220 3.55 3.95 -0.93
CA THR A 220 2.69 2.88 -1.42
C THR A 220 1.21 3.25 -1.30
N SER A 221 0.36 2.67 -2.15
CA SER A 221 -1.07 2.94 -2.09
C SER A 221 -1.92 1.70 -2.30
N ILE A 222 -2.78 1.40 -1.34
CA ILE A 222 -3.88 0.45 -1.47
C ILE A 222 -5.18 1.21 -1.26
N THR A 223 -5.94 1.47 -2.33
CA THR A 223 -7.17 2.29 -2.26
C THR A 223 -8.40 1.52 -1.80
N GLY A 224 -8.32 0.20 -1.65
CA GLY A 224 -9.43 -0.63 -1.17
C GLY A 224 -9.15 -2.14 -1.25
N GLY A 225 -10.21 -2.93 -1.12
CA GLY A 225 -10.13 -4.38 -1.20
C GLY A 225 -9.69 -5.05 0.10
N SER A 226 -9.24 -6.30 0.00
CA SER A 226 -8.82 -7.07 1.18
C SER A 226 -7.63 -7.97 0.95
N ALA A 227 -6.80 -8.16 1.99
CA ALA A 227 -5.65 -9.08 1.95
C ALA A 227 -4.65 -8.74 0.82
N ASN A 228 -4.49 -7.45 0.51
CA ASN A 228 -3.54 -6.97 -0.48
C ASN A 228 -2.22 -6.56 0.19
N ILE A 229 -1.09 -6.81 -0.45
CA ILE A 229 0.26 -6.49 0.02
C ILE A 229 0.93 -5.61 -1.02
N ALA A 230 1.20 -4.35 -0.67
CA ALA A 230 1.98 -3.42 -1.47
C ALA A 230 3.32 -3.19 -0.78
N SER A 231 4.36 -3.83 -1.32
CA SER A 231 5.68 -3.97 -0.71
C SER A 231 6.82 -3.55 -1.62
N GLY A 232 6.51 -2.99 -2.80
CA GLY A 232 7.48 -2.28 -3.62
C GLY A 232 7.34 -0.78 -3.40
N LYS A 233 8.45 -0.04 -3.33
CA LYS A 233 8.42 1.42 -3.27
C LYS A 233 7.57 2.01 -4.40
N LEU A 234 6.70 2.98 -4.08
CA LEU A 234 5.75 3.59 -5.04
C LEU A 234 4.77 2.60 -5.70
N SER A 235 4.64 1.37 -5.20
CA SER A 235 3.67 0.40 -5.74
C SER A 235 2.23 0.79 -5.40
N ASN A 236 1.30 0.35 -6.25
CA ASN A 236 -0.12 0.64 -6.07
C ASN A 236 -1.02 -0.56 -6.34
N ILE A 237 -2.06 -0.69 -5.53
CA ILE A 237 -3.14 -1.66 -5.69
C ILE A 237 -4.46 -0.91 -5.58
N SER A 238 -5.25 -0.90 -6.66
CA SER A 238 -6.50 -0.11 -6.68
C SER A 238 -7.66 -0.78 -5.90
N GLY A 239 -7.58 -2.10 -5.68
CA GLY A 239 -8.61 -2.86 -4.98
C GLY A 239 -8.46 -4.35 -5.25
N GLY A 240 -9.53 -5.13 -5.06
CA GLY A 240 -9.53 -6.58 -5.27
C GLY A 240 -9.14 -7.36 -4.01
N THR A 241 -8.68 -8.59 -4.17
CA THR A 241 -8.36 -9.46 -3.04
C THR A 241 -7.11 -10.29 -3.26
N GLY A 242 -6.22 -10.34 -2.27
CA GLY A 242 -5.06 -11.24 -2.30
C GLY A 242 -3.92 -10.78 -3.22
N HIS A 243 -3.85 -9.50 -3.57
CA HIS A 243 -2.82 -9.00 -4.50
C HIS A 243 -1.45 -8.82 -3.84
N ILE A 244 -0.38 -9.01 -4.59
CA ILE A 244 0.99 -8.73 -4.14
C ILE A 244 1.68 -7.83 -5.17
N ALA A 245 1.91 -6.56 -4.83
CA ALA A 245 2.66 -5.61 -5.65
C ALA A 245 4.00 -5.30 -4.96
N SER A 246 5.05 -6.01 -5.35
CA SER A 246 6.36 -5.98 -4.68
C SER A 246 7.48 -5.35 -5.52
N GLY A 247 7.27 -5.14 -6.83
CA GLY A 247 8.25 -4.46 -7.68
C GLY A 247 8.22 -2.94 -7.50
N LEU A 248 9.35 -2.26 -7.76
CA LEU A 248 9.41 -0.79 -7.76
C LEU A 248 8.36 -0.22 -8.72
N THR A 249 7.49 0.68 -8.26
CA THR A 249 6.41 1.28 -9.07
C THR A 249 5.47 0.28 -9.74
N SER A 250 5.40 -0.95 -9.22
CA SER A 250 4.47 -1.97 -9.72
C SER A 250 3.01 -1.59 -9.49
N SER A 251 2.11 -2.08 -10.33
CA SER A 251 0.69 -1.71 -10.26
C SER A 251 -0.24 -2.90 -10.45
N ILE A 252 -1.29 -2.96 -9.62
CA ILE A 252 -2.38 -3.91 -9.79
C ILE A 252 -3.72 -3.18 -9.71
N SER A 253 -4.51 -3.20 -10.78
CA SER A 253 -5.78 -2.46 -10.80
C SER A 253 -6.94 -3.20 -10.12
N GLY A 254 -6.84 -4.52 -9.91
CA GLY A 254 -7.80 -5.31 -9.14
C GLY A 254 -7.83 -6.78 -9.52
N GLY A 255 -8.98 -7.43 -9.27
CA GLY A 255 -9.19 -8.85 -9.52
C GLY A 255 -8.98 -9.72 -8.28
N TYR A 256 -8.40 -10.91 -8.47
CA TYR A 256 -8.15 -11.87 -7.40
C TYR A 256 -6.74 -12.47 -7.50
N SER A 257 -5.97 -12.40 -6.41
CA SER A 257 -4.72 -13.12 -6.24
C SER A 257 -3.64 -12.86 -7.31
N ASN A 258 -3.59 -11.65 -7.88
CA ASN A 258 -2.57 -11.25 -8.85
C ASN A 258 -1.27 -10.81 -8.18
N THR A 259 -0.12 -11.07 -8.82
CA THR A 259 1.21 -10.68 -8.36
C THR A 259 1.93 -9.84 -9.41
N ALA A 260 2.42 -8.66 -9.02
CA ALA A 260 3.24 -7.76 -9.82
C ALA A 260 4.57 -7.52 -9.06
N SER A 261 5.56 -8.37 -9.33
CA SER A 261 6.83 -8.39 -8.58
C SER A 261 8.01 -7.83 -9.36
N GLY A 262 7.89 -7.65 -10.67
CA GLY A 262 8.91 -6.98 -11.47
C GLY A 262 8.86 -5.46 -11.30
N ASP A 263 10.01 -4.79 -11.39
CA ASP A 263 10.05 -3.33 -11.42
C ASP A 263 9.28 -2.80 -12.63
N TYR A 264 8.45 -1.78 -12.43
CA TYR A 264 7.55 -1.20 -13.44
C TYR A 264 6.51 -2.19 -14.00
N SER A 265 6.30 -3.33 -13.33
CA SER A 265 5.32 -4.33 -13.79
C SER A 265 3.88 -3.88 -13.56
N SER A 266 2.96 -4.43 -14.35
CA SER A 266 1.53 -4.12 -14.22
C SER A 266 0.65 -5.35 -14.41
N VAL A 267 -0.39 -5.46 -13.59
CA VAL A 267 -1.49 -6.39 -13.81
C VAL A 267 -2.81 -5.62 -13.76
N SER A 268 -3.49 -5.49 -14.90
CA SER A 268 -4.73 -4.69 -14.96
C SER A 268 -5.94 -5.40 -14.35
N GLY A 269 -5.89 -6.72 -14.13
CA GLY A 269 -6.98 -7.48 -13.52
C GLY A 269 -6.87 -8.98 -13.70
N GLY A 270 -8.02 -9.66 -13.63
CA GLY A 270 -8.11 -11.11 -13.76
C GLY A 270 -7.82 -11.87 -12.47
N SER A 271 -7.48 -13.15 -12.59
CA SER A 271 -7.22 -14.04 -11.47
C SER A 271 -5.84 -14.67 -11.58
N THR A 272 -5.09 -14.70 -10.49
CA THR A 272 -3.85 -15.48 -10.37
C THR A 272 -2.81 -15.21 -11.45
N ASN A 273 -2.77 -14.00 -11.99
CA ASN A 273 -1.78 -13.56 -12.97
C ASN A 273 -0.50 -13.11 -12.28
N ILE A 274 0.66 -13.38 -12.89
CA ILE A 274 1.98 -13.05 -12.37
C ILE A 274 2.73 -12.22 -13.41
N ALA A 275 3.22 -11.05 -13.02
CA ALA A 275 4.09 -10.18 -13.79
C ALA A 275 5.40 -9.94 -12.99
N SER A 276 6.40 -10.79 -13.22
CA SER A 276 7.67 -10.79 -12.46
C SER A 276 8.86 -10.21 -13.23
N GLY A 277 8.76 -10.09 -14.55
CA GLY A 277 9.78 -9.43 -15.37
C GLY A 277 9.78 -7.91 -15.21
N GLN A 278 10.93 -7.26 -15.38
CA GLN A 278 11.00 -5.80 -15.42
C GLN A 278 10.16 -5.25 -16.58
N ALA A 279 9.34 -4.24 -16.33
CA ALA A 279 8.39 -3.64 -17.29
C ALA A 279 7.47 -4.69 -17.94
N SER A 280 7.15 -5.77 -17.22
CA SER A 280 6.21 -6.78 -17.67
C SER A 280 4.76 -6.33 -17.50
N SER A 281 3.86 -6.86 -18.32
CA SER A 281 2.44 -6.54 -18.22
C SER A 281 1.54 -7.74 -18.45
N VAL A 282 0.48 -7.84 -17.64
CA VAL A 282 -0.66 -8.72 -17.89
C VAL A 282 -1.94 -7.90 -17.89
N SER A 283 -2.64 -7.83 -19.03
CA SER A 283 -3.88 -7.04 -19.10
C SER A 283 -5.08 -7.73 -18.46
N GLY A 284 -5.04 -9.05 -18.24
CA GLY A 284 -6.09 -9.81 -17.57
C GLY A 284 -5.97 -11.32 -17.78
N GLY A 285 -7.10 -12.02 -17.67
CA GLY A 285 -7.16 -13.47 -17.84
C GLY A 285 -6.91 -14.25 -16.54
N ILE A 286 -6.56 -15.53 -16.67
CA ILE A 286 -6.41 -16.44 -15.52
C ILE A 286 -5.08 -17.19 -15.61
N TYR A 287 -4.29 -17.20 -14.55
CA TYR A 287 -3.02 -17.96 -14.50
C TYR A 287 -2.02 -17.61 -15.63
N ASN A 288 -2.00 -16.37 -16.09
CA ASN A 288 -0.95 -15.92 -17.02
C ASN A 288 0.33 -15.58 -16.26
N ASN A 289 1.50 -15.93 -16.80
CA ASN A 289 2.79 -15.74 -16.14
C ASN A 289 3.80 -15.06 -17.08
N VAL A 290 4.19 -13.83 -16.74
CA VAL A 290 5.19 -13.04 -17.47
C VAL A 290 6.46 -12.93 -16.65
N ILE A 291 7.54 -13.51 -17.15
CA ILE A 291 8.85 -13.56 -16.50
C ILE A 291 9.88 -12.70 -17.25
N GLY A 292 9.74 -12.60 -18.58
CA GLY A 292 10.66 -11.83 -19.42
C GLY A 292 10.58 -10.31 -19.18
N SER A 293 11.70 -9.62 -19.40
CA SER A 293 11.73 -8.14 -19.36
C SER A 293 11.09 -7.55 -20.62
N ASN A 294 10.33 -6.46 -20.47
CA ASN A 294 9.57 -5.78 -21.53
C ASN A 294 8.55 -6.70 -22.25
N THR A 295 8.00 -7.66 -21.51
CA THR A 295 7.15 -8.72 -22.04
C THR A 295 5.68 -8.48 -21.69
N SER A 296 4.77 -8.94 -22.53
CA SER A 296 3.33 -8.77 -22.29
C SER A 296 2.50 -10.02 -22.57
N ILE A 297 1.47 -10.22 -21.75
CA ILE A 297 0.36 -11.11 -22.04
C ILE A 297 -0.94 -10.30 -22.01
N SER A 298 -1.66 -10.20 -23.13
CA SER A 298 -2.89 -9.40 -23.17
C SER A 298 -4.11 -10.10 -22.55
N GLY A 299 -4.05 -11.41 -22.33
CA GLY A 299 -5.12 -12.15 -21.65
C GLY A 299 -5.05 -13.67 -21.87
N GLY A 300 -6.21 -14.33 -21.83
CA GLY A 300 -6.31 -15.78 -21.97
C GLY A 300 -6.03 -16.52 -20.68
N GLN A 301 -5.67 -17.80 -20.79
CA GLN A 301 -5.47 -18.68 -19.64
C GLN A 301 -4.19 -19.52 -19.76
N TYR A 302 -3.43 -19.63 -18.67
CA TYR A 302 -2.19 -20.42 -18.59
C TYR A 302 -1.10 -20.01 -19.59
N ASN A 303 -1.13 -18.79 -20.12
CA ASN A 303 -0.08 -18.34 -21.04
C ASN A 303 1.20 -18.00 -20.28
N ILE A 304 2.35 -18.32 -20.87
CA ILE A 304 3.68 -18.04 -20.32
C ILE A 304 4.46 -17.21 -21.33
N ALA A 305 5.06 -16.12 -20.86
CA ALA A 305 5.96 -15.30 -21.67
C ALA A 305 7.24 -15.00 -20.87
N ASP A 306 8.30 -15.77 -21.14
CA ASP A 306 9.59 -15.73 -20.44
C ASP A 306 10.74 -15.22 -21.30
N GLY A 307 10.58 -15.12 -22.63
CA GLY A 307 11.57 -14.49 -23.49
C GLY A 307 11.61 -12.96 -23.31
N GLN A 308 12.78 -12.34 -23.41
CA GLN A 308 12.90 -10.88 -23.38
C GLN A 308 12.14 -10.27 -24.55
N SER A 309 11.34 -9.23 -24.30
CA SER A 309 10.51 -8.55 -25.31
C SER A 309 9.57 -9.50 -26.07
N SER A 310 9.20 -10.63 -25.45
CA SER A 310 8.25 -11.56 -26.05
C SER A 310 6.80 -11.08 -25.86
N SER A 311 5.86 -11.70 -26.55
CA SER A 311 4.44 -11.40 -26.37
C SER A 311 3.54 -12.60 -26.60
N VAL A 312 2.46 -12.67 -25.82
CA VAL A 312 1.33 -13.55 -26.09
C VAL A 312 0.04 -12.73 -26.06
N SER A 313 -0.66 -12.60 -27.19
CA SER A 313 -1.88 -11.79 -27.23
C SER A 313 -3.07 -12.47 -26.52
N GLY A 314 -3.04 -13.79 -26.34
CA GLY A 314 -4.06 -14.53 -25.59
C GLY A 314 -4.06 -16.02 -25.87
N GLY A 315 -5.22 -16.66 -25.72
CA GLY A 315 -5.39 -18.11 -25.95
C GLY A 315 -5.19 -18.95 -24.70
N TYR A 316 -4.92 -20.24 -24.90
CA TYR A 316 -4.80 -21.23 -23.82
C TYR A 316 -3.44 -21.91 -23.84
N ASN A 317 -2.69 -21.82 -22.74
CA ASN A 317 -1.46 -22.57 -22.55
C ASN A 317 -0.38 -22.33 -23.63
N ASN A 318 -0.29 -21.11 -24.14
CA ASN A 318 0.76 -20.72 -25.10
C ASN A 318 2.05 -20.33 -24.35
N ARG A 319 3.22 -20.62 -24.91
CA ARG A 319 4.52 -20.29 -24.32
C ARG A 319 5.44 -19.56 -25.31
N ALA A 320 5.70 -18.28 -25.06
CA ALA A 320 6.68 -17.48 -25.79
C ALA A 320 7.97 -17.31 -24.95
N ASN A 321 8.95 -18.19 -25.16
CA ASN A 321 10.21 -18.22 -24.40
C ASN A 321 11.44 -17.76 -25.19
N GLY A 322 11.32 -17.54 -26.49
CA GLY A 322 12.38 -16.93 -27.31
C GLY A 322 12.46 -15.41 -27.14
N THR A 323 13.65 -14.83 -27.26
CA THR A 323 13.82 -13.37 -27.29
C THR A 323 13.09 -12.79 -28.50
N VAL A 324 12.28 -11.74 -28.30
CA VAL A 324 11.43 -11.10 -29.33
C VAL A 324 10.46 -12.09 -29.99
N SER A 325 10.17 -13.23 -29.33
CA SER A 325 9.20 -14.19 -29.83
C SER A 325 7.76 -13.70 -29.67
N SER A 326 6.85 -14.18 -30.51
CA SER A 326 5.44 -13.78 -30.44
C SER A 326 4.49 -14.93 -30.69
N ILE A 327 3.39 -14.94 -29.93
CA ILE A 327 2.26 -15.82 -30.17
C ILE A 327 0.97 -14.98 -30.20
N SER A 328 0.27 -14.93 -31.32
CA SER A 328 -0.94 -14.10 -31.42
C SER A 328 -2.19 -14.77 -30.82
N GLY A 329 -2.17 -16.08 -30.55
CA GLY A 329 -3.26 -16.79 -29.88
C GLY A 329 -3.22 -18.29 -30.09
N GLY A 330 -4.39 -18.93 -30.08
CA GLY A 330 -4.51 -20.38 -30.23
C GLY A 330 -4.31 -21.13 -28.90
N ALA A 331 -3.98 -22.42 -28.99
CA ALA A 331 -3.77 -23.27 -27.84
C ALA A 331 -2.46 -24.07 -27.94
N VAL A 332 -1.75 -24.21 -26.82
CA VAL A 332 -0.57 -25.08 -26.69
C VAL A 332 0.53 -24.75 -27.72
N ASN A 333 0.62 -23.50 -28.17
CA ASN A 333 1.67 -23.08 -29.10
C ASN A 333 2.95 -22.71 -28.34
N VAL A 334 4.11 -22.98 -28.94
CA VAL A 334 5.43 -22.67 -28.38
C VAL A 334 6.25 -21.87 -29.40
N ALA A 335 6.78 -20.73 -28.98
CA ALA A 335 7.71 -19.92 -29.76
C ALA A 335 9.01 -19.72 -28.96
N SER A 336 10.05 -20.49 -29.26
CA SER A 336 11.26 -20.60 -28.46
C SER A 336 12.54 -20.08 -29.12
N GLY A 337 12.55 -19.93 -30.45
CA GLY A 337 13.68 -19.32 -31.16
C GLY A 337 13.72 -17.80 -31.03
N LEU A 338 14.89 -17.19 -31.28
CA LEU A 338 15.01 -15.74 -31.42
C LEU A 338 14.10 -15.25 -32.56
N ASN A 339 13.27 -14.23 -32.32
CA ASN A 339 12.28 -13.73 -33.29
C ASN A 339 11.28 -14.79 -33.81
N ALA A 340 11.12 -15.92 -33.12
CA ALA A 340 10.17 -16.95 -33.54
C ALA A 340 8.73 -16.45 -33.42
N SER A 341 7.87 -16.83 -34.37
CA SER A 341 6.46 -16.40 -34.37
C SER A 341 5.50 -17.56 -34.61
N VAL A 342 4.42 -17.59 -33.84
CA VAL A 342 3.26 -18.45 -34.09
C VAL A 342 2.00 -17.59 -34.12
N THR A 343 1.35 -17.49 -35.28
CA THR A 343 0.14 -16.66 -35.39
C THR A 343 -1.06 -17.28 -34.69
N GLY A 344 -1.14 -18.61 -34.57
CA GLY A 344 -2.20 -19.29 -33.84
C GLY A 344 -2.23 -20.79 -34.12
N GLY A 345 -3.41 -21.40 -34.01
CA GLY A 345 -3.59 -22.85 -34.17
C GLY A 345 -3.44 -23.61 -32.85
N ASP A 346 -3.21 -24.91 -32.94
CA ASP A 346 -3.12 -25.81 -31.80
C ASP A 346 -1.83 -26.65 -31.83
N GLY A 347 -1.03 -26.59 -30.76
CA GLY A 347 0.15 -27.45 -30.63
C GLY A 347 1.31 -27.14 -31.59
N ASN A 348 1.42 -25.92 -32.13
CA ASN A 348 2.51 -25.58 -33.04
C ASN A 348 3.79 -25.16 -32.30
N THR A 349 4.97 -25.55 -32.80
CA THR A 349 6.28 -25.25 -32.20
C THR A 349 7.21 -24.56 -33.18
N ALA A 350 7.51 -23.28 -32.95
CA ALA A 350 8.51 -22.50 -33.68
C ALA A 350 9.77 -22.35 -32.81
N SER A 351 10.77 -23.21 -33.01
CA SER A 351 11.97 -23.28 -32.17
C SER A 351 13.25 -22.82 -32.83
N GLY A 352 13.27 -22.67 -34.16
CA GLY A 352 14.41 -22.11 -34.87
C GLY A 352 14.45 -20.58 -34.81
N ASP A 353 15.64 -20.00 -34.93
CA ASP A 353 15.78 -18.55 -34.98
C ASP A 353 15.15 -18.00 -36.27
N ASN A 354 14.37 -16.93 -36.15
CA ASN A 354 13.56 -16.36 -37.22
C ASN A 354 12.59 -17.36 -37.86
N SER A 355 12.16 -18.38 -37.11
CA SER A 355 11.15 -19.34 -37.56
C SER A 355 9.73 -18.76 -37.47
N SER A 356 8.84 -19.21 -38.34
CA SER A 356 7.45 -18.76 -38.36
C SER A 356 6.48 -19.89 -38.64
N ILE A 357 5.36 -19.90 -37.91
CA ILE A 357 4.21 -20.76 -38.16
C ILE A 357 2.95 -19.91 -38.24
N SER A 358 2.27 -19.90 -39.39
CA SER A 358 1.07 -19.07 -39.57
C SER A 358 -0.20 -19.69 -38.97
N GLY A 359 -0.19 -20.98 -38.60
CA GLY A 359 -1.30 -21.65 -37.94
C GLY A 359 -1.26 -23.18 -38.10
N GLY A 360 -2.44 -23.82 -37.98
CA GLY A 360 -2.60 -25.26 -38.15
C GLY A 360 -2.52 -26.05 -36.84
N HIS A 361 -2.29 -27.36 -36.94
CA HIS A 361 -2.23 -28.28 -35.81
C HIS A 361 -0.91 -29.05 -35.83
N GLN A 362 -0.15 -29.03 -34.73
CA GLN A 362 1.08 -29.80 -34.55
C GLN A 362 2.20 -29.53 -35.58
N ASN A 363 2.31 -28.31 -36.11
CA ASN A 363 3.40 -27.98 -37.01
C ASN A 363 4.69 -27.63 -36.24
N ASN A 364 5.85 -27.98 -36.81
CA ASN A 364 7.17 -27.76 -36.23
C ASN A 364 8.07 -26.98 -37.18
N ALA A 365 8.52 -25.79 -36.78
CA ALA A 365 9.50 -24.96 -37.48
C ALA A 365 10.77 -24.86 -36.64
N ILE A 366 11.69 -25.80 -36.85
CA ILE A 366 12.83 -26.09 -35.97
C ILE A 366 14.13 -25.48 -36.50
N GLY A 367 14.29 -25.43 -37.82
CA GLY A 367 15.47 -24.84 -38.45
C GLY A 367 15.48 -23.30 -38.35
N GLU A 368 16.66 -22.71 -38.47
CA GLU A 368 16.79 -21.26 -38.61
C GLU A 368 16.18 -20.76 -39.93
N HIS A 369 15.54 -19.59 -39.92
CA HIS A 369 14.86 -18.98 -41.08
C HIS A 369 13.79 -19.88 -41.72
N THR A 370 13.09 -20.68 -40.92
CA THR A 370 12.07 -21.61 -41.42
C THR A 370 10.66 -21.02 -41.43
N SER A 371 9.82 -21.54 -42.33
CA SER A 371 8.42 -21.16 -42.42
C SER A 371 7.52 -22.38 -42.60
N VAL A 372 6.46 -22.46 -41.79
CA VAL A 372 5.35 -23.38 -42.02
C VAL A 372 4.06 -22.58 -42.12
N SER A 373 3.44 -22.53 -43.29
CA SER A 373 2.25 -21.69 -43.48
C SER A 373 0.98 -22.29 -42.86
N GLY A 374 0.98 -23.58 -42.50
CA GLY A 374 -0.12 -24.22 -41.79
C GLY A 374 -0.19 -25.73 -42.03
N GLY A 375 -1.39 -26.30 -41.90
CA GLY A 375 -1.64 -27.74 -42.10
C GLY A 375 -1.59 -28.55 -40.81
N PHE A 376 -1.39 -29.85 -40.95
CA PHE A 376 -1.33 -30.81 -39.84
C PHE A 376 0.03 -31.51 -39.84
N ASP A 377 0.74 -31.48 -38.71
CA ASP A 377 1.95 -32.28 -38.48
C ASP A 377 3.10 -32.03 -39.47
N ASN A 378 3.23 -30.83 -40.01
CA ASN A 378 4.33 -30.51 -40.92
C ASN A 378 5.60 -30.13 -40.16
N THR A 379 6.77 -30.52 -40.66
CA THR A 379 8.08 -30.27 -40.04
C THR A 379 9.04 -29.57 -41.02
N ALA A 380 9.55 -28.40 -40.63
CA ALA A 380 10.61 -27.67 -41.31
C ALA A 380 11.84 -27.61 -40.40
N SER A 381 12.84 -28.46 -40.62
CA SER A 381 14.01 -28.63 -39.73
C SER A 381 15.34 -28.21 -40.34
N GLY A 382 15.43 -28.07 -41.67
CA GLY A 382 16.61 -27.51 -42.33
C GLY A 382 16.69 -25.99 -42.20
N ASN A 383 17.90 -25.43 -42.31
CA ASN A 383 18.10 -23.98 -42.41
C ASN A 383 17.44 -23.43 -43.69
N ALA A 384 16.73 -22.30 -43.58
CA ALA A 384 16.04 -21.62 -44.69
C ALA A 384 15.01 -22.50 -45.42
N THR A 385 14.23 -23.31 -44.70
CA THR A 385 13.22 -24.22 -45.29
C THR A 385 11.80 -23.68 -45.24
N SER A 386 10.97 -24.13 -46.17
CA SER A 386 9.54 -23.78 -46.22
C SER A 386 8.66 -25.00 -46.44
N VAL A 387 7.60 -25.11 -45.64
CA VAL A 387 6.48 -26.01 -45.88
C VAL A 387 5.20 -25.19 -45.99
N SER A 388 4.60 -25.12 -47.18
CA SER A 388 3.43 -24.25 -47.40
C SER A 388 2.12 -24.83 -46.87
N GLY A 389 2.09 -26.10 -46.44
CA GLY A 389 0.93 -26.71 -45.80
C GLY A 389 0.87 -28.23 -45.99
N GLY A 390 -0.35 -28.78 -45.95
CA GLY A 390 -0.60 -30.22 -46.12
C GLY A 390 -0.53 -31.02 -44.82
N THR A 391 -0.25 -32.31 -44.94
CA THR A 391 -0.27 -33.27 -43.82
C THR A 391 1.04 -34.04 -43.75
N SER A 392 1.72 -33.99 -42.60
CA SER A 392 2.93 -34.77 -42.33
C SER A 392 4.04 -34.61 -43.37
N ASN A 393 4.23 -33.41 -43.91
CA ASN A 393 5.34 -33.10 -44.80
C ASN A 393 6.59 -32.73 -44.01
N THR A 394 7.77 -33.12 -44.49
CA THR A 394 9.07 -32.85 -43.86
C THR A 394 10.03 -32.15 -44.84
N ALA A 395 10.54 -30.99 -44.47
CA ALA A 395 11.60 -30.26 -45.14
C ALA A 395 12.83 -30.19 -44.23
N ALA A 396 13.80 -31.08 -44.44
CA ALA A 396 14.95 -31.29 -43.55
C ALA A 396 16.30 -30.81 -44.12
N GLY A 397 16.43 -30.75 -45.45
CA GLY A 397 17.64 -30.23 -46.08
C GLY A 397 17.70 -28.70 -46.02
N GLN A 398 18.89 -28.12 -46.11
CA GLN A 398 19.03 -26.66 -46.21
C GLN A 398 18.35 -26.13 -47.48
N SER A 399 17.72 -24.95 -47.41
CA SER A 399 17.09 -24.26 -48.55
C SER A 399 16.07 -25.12 -49.30
N THR A 400 15.30 -25.94 -48.59
CA THR A 400 14.31 -26.85 -49.16
C THR A 400 12.89 -26.28 -49.13
N THR A 401 12.08 -26.67 -50.10
CA THR A 401 10.67 -26.28 -50.18
C THR A 401 9.78 -27.50 -50.39
N VAL A 402 8.75 -27.65 -49.55
CA VAL A 402 7.62 -28.55 -49.79
C VAL A 402 6.35 -27.72 -49.89
N SER A 403 5.79 -27.58 -51.09
CA SER A 403 4.63 -26.71 -51.32
C SER A 403 3.32 -27.28 -50.75
N GLY A 404 3.29 -28.56 -50.35
CA GLY A 404 2.14 -29.18 -49.69
C GLY A 404 2.06 -30.68 -49.96
N GLY A 405 0.84 -31.22 -49.90
CA GLY A 405 0.57 -32.65 -50.11
C GLY A 405 0.59 -33.45 -48.80
N VAL A 406 0.85 -34.75 -48.91
CA VAL A 406 0.80 -35.69 -47.78
C VAL A 406 2.08 -36.51 -47.73
N TYR A 407 2.74 -36.61 -46.57
CA TYR A 407 3.94 -37.45 -46.37
C TYR A 407 5.12 -37.17 -47.32
N ASN A 408 5.26 -35.97 -47.86
CA ASN A 408 6.42 -35.63 -48.68
C ASN A 408 7.64 -35.33 -47.81
N THR A 409 8.81 -35.85 -48.17
CA THR A 409 10.08 -35.68 -47.43
C THR A 409 11.17 -35.11 -48.35
N ALA A 410 11.68 -33.95 -48.02
CA ALA A 410 12.75 -33.27 -48.74
C ALA A 410 13.99 -33.13 -47.83
N SER A 411 14.99 -33.99 -47.99
CA SER A 411 16.17 -34.05 -47.10
C SER A 411 17.48 -33.56 -47.74
N GLY A 412 17.56 -33.51 -49.07
CA GLY A 412 18.73 -32.97 -49.77
C GLY A 412 18.85 -31.45 -49.66
N HIS A 413 20.04 -30.88 -49.87
CA HIS A 413 20.25 -29.42 -49.94
C HIS A 413 19.66 -28.83 -51.24
N ASN A 414 18.95 -27.70 -51.18
CA ASN A 414 18.32 -27.02 -52.32
C ASN A 414 17.26 -27.85 -53.07
N THR A 415 16.43 -28.61 -52.35
CA THR A 415 15.41 -29.48 -52.97
C THR A 415 14.04 -28.85 -53.00
N SER A 416 13.21 -29.29 -53.95
CA SER A 416 11.82 -28.85 -54.08
C SER A 416 10.88 -30.03 -54.31
N ILE A 417 9.79 -30.09 -53.55
CA ILE A 417 8.65 -30.96 -53.82
C ILE A 417 7.41 -30.06 -53.96
N SER A 418 6.83 -30.00 -55.16
CA SER A 418 5.67 -29.14 -55.42
C SER A 418 4.36 -29.68 -54.84
N GLY A 419 4.30 -30.95 -54.42
CA GLY A 419 3.15 -31.56 -53.78
C GLY A 419 3.09 -33.08 -53.97
N GLY A 420 1.88 -33.64 -53.92
CA GLY A 420 1.65 -35.08 -54.09
C GLY A 420 1.65 -35.85 -52.78
N SER A 421 1.85 -37.16 -52.86
CA SER A 421 1.82 -38.08 -51.72
C SER A 421 3.09 -38.91 -51.63
N ALA A 422 3.70 -39.01 -50.44
CA ALA A 422 4.83 -39.90 -50.17
C ALA A 422 6.05 -39.73 -51.10
N ASN A 423 6.32 -38.51 -51.58
CA ASN A 423 7.50 -38.25 -52.42
C ASN A 423 8.74 -37.99 -51.56
N ILE A 424 9.91 -38.45 -52.01
CA ILE A 424 11.20 -38.35 -51.29
C ILE A 424 12.26 -37.68 -52.17
N ALA A 425 12.78 -36.53 -51.74
CA ALA A 425 13.83 -35.78 -52.43
C ALA A 425 15.09 -35.67 -51.54
N ASP A 426 16.03 -36.62 -51.71
CA ASP A 426 17.22 -36.76 -50.87
C ASP A 426 18.51 -36.27 -51.54
N GLY A 427 18.53 -36.23 -52.89
CA GLY A 427 19.69 -35.73 -53.62
C GLY A 427 19.84 -34.21 -53.48
N GLN A 428 21.08 -33.71 -53.55
CA GLN A 428 21.33 -32.27 -53.63
C GLN A 428 20.70 -31.67 -54.89
N SER A 429 20.05 -30.52 -54.79
CA SER A 429 19.47 -29.77 -55.91
C SER A 429 18.44 -30.58 -56.71
N THR A 430 17.62 -31.37 -56.03
CA THR A 430 16.59 -32.21 -56.66
C THR A 430 15.22 -31.54 -56.75
N SER A 431 14.40 -31.98 -57.70
CA SER A 431 13.02 -31.51 -57.83
C SER A 431 12.04 -32.65 -58.10
N ILE A 432 10.90 -32.63 -57.41
CA ILE A 432 9.76 -33.50 -57.68
C ILE A 432 8.52 -32.63 -57.90
N SER A 433 7.97 -32.62 -59.11
CA SER A 433 6.81 -31.79 -59.44
C SER A 433 5.49 -32.28 -58.82
N GLY A 434 5.44 -33.52 -58.33
CA GLY A 434 4.28 -34.10 -57.67
C GLY A 434 4.18 -35.61 -57.86
N GLY A 435 2.94 -36.13 -57.84
CA GLY A 435 2.66 -37.56 -57.98
C GLY A 435 2.69 -38.32 -56.65
N GLU A 436 2.81 -39.64 -56.73
CA GLU A 436 2.76 -40.53 -55.57
C GLU A 436 3.99 -41.44 -55.50
N SER A 437 4.59 -41.55 -54.32
CA SER A 437 5.69 -42.48 -54.03
C SER A 437 6.91 -42.31 -54.94
N ASN A 438 7.21 -41.08 -55.39
CA ASN A 438 8.37 -40.81 -56.24
C ASN A 438 9.63 -40.52 -55.41
N SER A 439 10.80 -40.83 -55.95
CA SER A 439 12.09 -40.69 -55.26
C SER A 439 13.16 -40.05 -56.16
N ALA A 440 13.72 -38.92 -55.73
CA ALA A 440 14.81 -38.22 -56.39
C ALA A 440 16.05 -38.19 -55.47
N ASN A 441 16.97 -39.13 -55.68
CA ASN A 441 18.09 -39.38 -54.76
C ASN A 441 19.46 -38.97 -55.35
N GLY A 442 19.57 -38.87 -56.67
CA GLY A 442 20.80 -38.43 -57.31
C GLY A 442 20.94 -36.91 -57.26
N SER A 443 22.16 -36.40 -57.11
CA SER A 443 22.39 -34.94 -57.16
C SER A 443 21.97 -34.37 -58.51
N PHE A 444 21.27 -33.24 -58.50
CA PHE A 444 20.68 -32.58 -59.67
C PHE A 444 19.65 -33.43 -60.42
N SER A 445 19.05 -34.44 -59.78
CA SER A 445 18.02 -35.26 -60.39
C SER A 445 16.63 -34.64 -60.32
N SER A 446 15.73 -35.06 -61.21
CA SER A 446 14.35 -34.58 -61.23
C SER A 446 13.33 -35.67 -61.53
N VAL A 447 12.14 -35.54 -60.93
CA VAL A 447 10.97 -36.36 -61.25
C VAL A 447 9.80 -35.45 -61.61
N SER A 448 9.32 -35.55 -62.85
CA SER A 448 8.22 -34.69 -63.34
C SER A 448 6.83 -35.08 -62.81
N GLY A 449 6.71 -36.23 -62.13
CA GLY A 449 5.48 -36.75 -61.54
C GLY A 449 5.26 -38.24 -61.80
N GLY A 450 4.05 -38.73 -61.57
CA GLY A 450 3.64 -40.13 -61.75
C GLY A 450 3.59 -40.94 -60.46
N LEU A 451 3.52 -42.27 -60.58
CA LEU A 451 3.50 -43.22 -59.47
C LEU A 451 4.79 -44.06 -59.46
N SER A 452 5.46 -44.09 -58.32
CA SER A 452 6.62 -44.95 -58.04
C SER A 452 7.78 -44.79 -59.02
N ARG A 453 8.14 -43.54 -59.34
CA ARG A 453 9.31 -43.21 -60.17
C ARG A 453 10.55 -42.97 -59.30
N THR A 454 11.71 -43.39 -59.80
CA THR A 454 12.99 -43.18 -59.12
C THR A 454 14.01 -42.59 -60.07
N ALA A 455 14.63 -41.48 -59.67
CA ALA A 455 15.81 -40.89 -60.31
C ALA A 455 16.99 -40.93 -59.31
N SER A 456 17.93 -41.87 -59.51
CA SER A 456 19.01 -42.15 -58.55
C SER A 456 20.39 -41.73 -59.06
N GLY A 457 20.55 -41.49 -60.36
CA GLY A 457 21.80 -41.02 -60.94
C GLY A 457 22.02 -39.51 -60.75
N GLN A 458 23.28 -39.09 -60.80
CA GLN A 458 23.59 -37.66 -60.91
C GLN A 458 23.06 -37.13 -62.25
N HIS A 459 22.37 -35.98 -62.23
CA HIS A 459 21.70 -35.39 -63.40
C HIS A 459 20.62 -36.30 -64.05
N ASP A 460 20.06 -37.22 -63.27
CA ASP A 460 19.05 -38.18 -63.75
C ASP A 460 17.64 -37.57 -63.83
N TRP A 461 16.80 -38.13 -64.69
CA TRP A 461 15.43 -37.66 -64.88
C TRP A 461 14.46 -38.84 -65.07
N ALA A 462 13.35 -38.80 -64.32
CA ALA A 462 12.23 -39.72 -64.49
C ALA A 462 10.91 -38.98 -64.71
N ALA A 463 10.01 -39.60 -65.48
CA ALA A 463 8.67 -39.09 -65.73
C ALA A 463 7.63 -40.21 -65.73
N GLY A 464 6.36 -39.83 -65.57
CA GLY A 464 5.21 -40.71 -65.77
C GLY A 464 5.03 -41.17 -67.21
N SER A 465 4.03 -42.01 -67.47
CA SER A 465 3.72 -42.47 -68.84
C SER A 465 3.35 -41.29 -69.74
N LEU A 466 3.95 -41.22 -70.92
CA LEU A 466 3.69 -40.20 -71.95
C LEU A 466 2.33 -40.38 -72.66
N PHE A 467 1.60 -41.46 -72.37
CA PHE A 467 0.38 -41.84 -73.06
C PHE A 467 -0.84 -41.69 -72.14
N GLU A 468 -1.38 -40.47 -72.05
CA GLU A 468 -2.82 -40.28 -71.87
C GLU A 468 -3.46 -40.38 -73.27
N ASP A 469 -4.27 -41.41 -73.48
CA ASP A 469 -5.32 -41.60 -74.48
C ASP A 469 -5.07 -41.04 -75.91
N GLN A 470 -4.64 -41.92 -76.83
CA GLN A 470 -4.92 -41.78 -78.27
C GLN A 470 -6.20 -42.52 -78.65
#